data_AF-A0A1Q3WUC1-F1
#
_entry.id   AF-A0A1Q3WUC1-F1
#
_cell.length_a   1.000
_cell.length_b   1.000
_cell.length_c   1.000
_cell.angle_alpha   90.00
_cell.angle_beta   90.00
_cell.angle_gamma   90.00
#
_symmetry.space_group_name_H-M   'P 1'
#
loop_
_entity.id
_entity.type
_entity.pdbx_description
1 polymer ?
#
loop_
_entity_poly.entity_id
_entity_poly.type
_entity_poly.pdbx_seq_one_letter_code
_entity_poly.pdbx_strand_id
1 'polypeptide(L)'
;MYIRELADRTGFTVDTIRFYEKLHIVQSLRTSRRGRRQYDESHVTALLQIKFIKAMGFSLKDIQEKFMDWQAGRLTNAEKRAILETQLQKMDEAASQIEQVRRYLIHKIGLFPD
;
A
#
# COMPACT_ATOMS: atom_id res chain seq x y z
N MET A 1 -15.84 -5.02 13.09
CA MET A 1 -15.20 -3.82 13.66
C MET A 1 -15.75 -2.52 13.05
N TYR A 2 -15.57 -1.39 13.73
CA TYR A 2 -15.88 -0.04 13.22
C TYR A 2 -14.60 0.68 12.77
N ILE A 3 -14.75 1.83 12.11
CA ILE A 3 -13.62 2.53 11.46
C ILE A 3 -12.47 2.91 12.42
N ARG A 4 -12.76 3.21 13.69
CA ARG A 4 -11.72 3.53 14.68
C ARG A 4 -10.87 2.30 15.03
N GLU A 5 -11.54 1.19 15.33
CA GLU A 5 -10.85 -0.09 15.58
C GLU A 5 -10.06 -0.55 14.33
N LEU A 6 -10.60 -0.35 13.12
CA LEU A 6 -9.88 -0.63 11.89
C LEU A 6 -8.63 0.25 11.72
N ALA A 7 -8.73 1.55 12.06
CA ALA A 7 -7.60 2.47 12.06
C ALA A 7 -6.51 2.01 13.02
N ASP A 8 -6.88 1.68 14.25
CA ASP A 8 -5.94 1.22 15.28
C ASP A 8 -5.20 -0.07 14.85
N ARG A 9 -5.92 -1.02 14.26
CA ARG A 9 -5.36 -2.30 13.83
C ARG A 9 -4.46 -2.21 12.59
N THR A 10 -4.68 -1.23 11.73
CA THR A 10 -3.93 -1.09 10.45
C THR A 10 -2.86 -0.01 10.51
N GLY A 11 -2.93 0.87 11.52
CA GLY A 11 -2.08 2.05 11.66
C GLY A 11 -2.40 3.14 10.64
N PHE A 12 -3.52 3.05 9.92
CA PHE A 12 -4.02 4.15 9.08
C PHE A 12 -4.86 5.11 9.90
N THR A 13 -4.89 6.38 9.48
CA THR A 13 -5.86 7.32 10.06
C THR A 13 -7.27 7.00 9.56
N VAL A 14 -8.28 7.39 10.36
CA VAL A 14 -9.69 7.30 9.95
C VAL A 14 -9.93 8.02 8.62
N ASP A 15 -9.28 9.15 8.39
CA ASP A 15 -9.42 9.92 7.15
C ASP A 15 -8.78 9.20 5.95
N THR A 16 -7.65 8.52 6.15
CA THR A 16 -7.05 7.66 5.11
C THR A 16 -7.99 6.52 4.72
N ILE A 17 -8.62 5.86 5.71
CA ILE A 17 -9.58 4.77 5.43
C ILE A 17 -10.79 5.32 4.68
N ARG A 18 -11.35 6.45 5.10
CA ARG A 18 -12.46 7.12 4.38
C ARG A 18 -12.07 7.53 2.97
N PHE A 19 -10.83 7.97 2.77
CA PHE A 19 -10.31 8.30 1.46
C PHE A 19 -10.23 7.06 0.56
N TYR A 20 -9.74 5.93 1.07
CA TYR A 20 -9.72 4.68 0.32
C TYR A 20 -11.13 4.14 0.01
N GLU A 21 -12.11 4.40 0.88
CA GLU A 21 -13.52 4.13 0.56
C GLU A 21 -14.05 4.98 -0.60
N LYS A 22 -13.70 6.27 -0.64
CA LYS A 22 -14.07 7.13 -1.78
C LYS A 22 -13.45 6.67 -3.10
N LEU A 23 -12.25 6.09 -3.04
CA LEU A 23 -11.58 5.50 -4.20
C LEU A 23 -12.05 4.09 -4.53
N HIS A 24 -13.06 3.56 -3.82
CA HIS A 24 -13.56 2.19 -3.96
C HIS A 24 -12.51 1.08 -3.71
N ILE A 25 -11.38 1.43 -3.08
CA ILE A 25 -10.28 0.51 -2.77
C ILE A 25 -10.66 -0.42 -1.60
N VAL A 26 -11.38 0.10 -0.62
CA VAL A 26 -11.93 -0.64 0.52
C VAL A 26 -13.40 -0.28 0.63
N GLN A 27 -14.30 -1.25 0.82
CA GLN A 27 -15.74 -0.96 0.87
C GLN A 27 -16.36 -1.53 2.14
N SER A 28 -16.88 -0.67 3.02
CA SER A 28 -17.56 -1.12 4.24
C SER A 28 -18.74 -2.05 3.93
N LEU A 29 -18.91 -3.07 4.77
CA LEU A 29 -20.16 -3.81 4.90
C LEU A 29 -21.21 -2.87 5.50
N ARG A 30 -22.17 -2.42 4.69
CA ARG A 30 -23.29 -1.62 5.21
C ARG A 30 -24.25 -2.55 5.95
N THR A 31 -24.26 -2.53 7.28
CA THR A 31 -25.30 -3.22 8.06
C THR A 31 -26.53 -2.34 8.30
N SER A 32 -27.68 -2.98 8.45
CA SER A 32 -29.02 -2.38 8.38
C SER A 32 -29.44 -1.59 9.64
N ARG A 33 -30.64 -0.99 9.54
CA ARG A 33 -31.42 -0.13 10.47
C ARG A 33 -30.84 1.22 10.93
N ARG A 34 -29.52 1.42 11.02
CA ARG A 34 -28.95 2.76 11.36
C ARG A 34 -27.82 3.26 10.45
N GLY A 35 -27.50 2.53 9.37
CA GLY A 35 -26.57 2.98 8.33
C GLY A 35 -25.11 3.15 8.78
N ARG A 36 -24.69 2.51 9.87
CA ARG A 36 -23.29 2.59 10.34
C ARG A 36 -22.39 1.65 9.53
N ARG A 37 -21.24 2.15 9.08
CA ARG A 37 -20.23 1.39 8.33
C ARG A 37 -19.56 0.35 9.23
N GLN A 38 -19.51 -0.90 8.78
CA GLN A 38 -18.77 -1.98 9.45
C GLN A 38 -17.71 -2.56 8.54
N TYR A 39 -16.69 -3.12 9.16
CA TYR A 39 -15.56 -3.77 8.51
C TYR A 39 -15.31 -5.11 9.19
N ASP A 40 -14.70 -6.04 8.47
CA ASP A 40 -14.29 -7.35 8.97
C ASP A 40 -12.77 -7.56 8.79
N GLU A 41 -12.30 -8.76 9.09
CA GLU A 41 -10.88 -9.14 8.98
C GLU A 41 -10.32 -9.03 7.55
N SER A 42 -11.15 -9.21 6.53
CA SER A 42 -10.71 -9.05 5.14
C SER A 42 -10.30 -7.61 4.84
N HIS A 43 -10.93 -6.63 5.50
CA HIS A 43 -10.58 -5.21 5.35
C HIS A 43 -9.24 -4.88 6.01
N VAL A 44 -8.92 -5.51 7.14
CA VAL A 44 -7.61 -5.38 7.80
C VAL A 44 -6.53 -5.91 6.86
N THR A 45 -6.73 -7.12 6.34
CA THR A 45 -5.80 -7.76 5.39
C THR A 45 -5.59 -6.89 4.16
N ALA A 46 -6.66 -6.38 3.54
CA ALA A 46 -6.58 -5.52 2.37
C ALA A 46 -5.82 -4.21 2.66
N LEU A 47 -6.08 -3.56 3.80
CA LEU A 47 -5.38 -2.34 4.18
C LEU A 47 -3.88 -2.58 4.42
N LEU A 48 -3.51 -3.66 5.12
CA LEU A 48 -2.11 -4.00 5.32
C LEU A 48 -1.39 -4.33 4.00
N GLN A 49 -2.08 -4.98 3.06
CA GLN A 49 -1.56 -5.18 1.70
C GLN A 49 -1.36 -3.85 0.98
N ILE A 50 -2.31 -2.93 1.03
CA ILE A 50 -2.18 -1.58 0.44
C ILE A 50 -0.98 -0.85 1.06
N LYS A 51 -0.77 -0.96 2.37
CA LYS A 51 0.39 -0.37 3.05
C LYS A 51 1.71 -0.91 2.48
N PHE A 52 1.80 -2.22 2.31
CA PHE A 52 2.96 -2.86 1.70
C PHE A 52 3.16 -2.42 0.24
N ILE A 53 2.09 -2.41 -0.56
CA ILE A 53 2.13 -2.01 -1.97
C ILE A 53 2.57 -0.54 -2.13
N LYS A 54 2.07 0.37 -1.27
CA LYS A 54 2.56 1.76 -1.25
C LYS A 54 4.02 1.87 -0.85
N ALA A 55 4.49 1.05 0.09
CA ALA A 55 5.90 1.03 0.50
C ALA A 55 6.82 0.56 -0.64
N MET A 56 6.32 -0.27 -1.55
CA MET A 56 7.03 -0.68 -2.78
C MET A 56 7.01 0.39 -3.88
N GLY A 57 6.43 1.58 -3.64
CA GLY A 57 6.44 2.69 -4.59
C GLY A 57 5.26 2.75 -5.57
N PHE A 58 4.24 1.91 -5.39
CA PHE A 58 3.03 2.00 -6.21
C PHE A 58 2.18 3.20 -5.82
N SER A 59 1.65 3.88 -6.82
CA SER A 59 0.65 4.93 -6.60
C SER A 59 -0.68 4.31 -6.18
N LEU A 60 -1.54 5.11 -5.54
CA LEU A 60 -2.92 4.69 -5.26
C LEU A 60 -3.71 4.40 -6.54
N LYS A 61 -3.33 5.01 -7.67
CA LYS A 61 -3.91 4.74 -8.98
C LYS A 61 -3.54 3.35 -9.48
N ASP A 62 -2.27 2.96 -9.36
CA ASP A 62 -1.82 1.61 -9.71
C ASP A 62 -2.54 0.55 -8.87
N ILE A 63 -2.74 0.86 -7.57
CA ILE A 63 -3.52 0.01 -6.67
C ILE A 63 -4.97 -0.06 -7.15
N GLN A 64 -5.63 1.06 -7.42
CA GLN A 64 -7.03 1.06 -7.87
C GLN A 64 -7.25 0.26 -9.16
N GLU A 65 -6.38 0.40 -10.15
CA GLU A 65 -6.52 -0.26 -11.46
C GLU A 65 -6.15 -1.75 -11.38
N LYS A 66 -4.98 -2.09 -10.82
CA LYS A 66 -4.47 -3.47 -10.86
C LYS A 66 -4.98 -4.34 -9.71
N PHE A 67 -5.20 -3.77 -8.52
CA PHE A 67 -5.65 -4.55 -7.35
C PHE A 67 -7.12 -4.96 -7.47
N MET A 68 -7.96 -4.15 -8.12
CA MET A 68 -9.36 -4.52 -8.36
C MET A 68 -9.50 -5.72 -9.29
N ASP A 69 -8.70 -5.78 -10.35
CA ASP A 69 -8.66 -6.93 -11.23
C ASP A 69 -8.02 -8.14 -10.56
N TRP A 70 -7.00 -7.90 -9.72
CA TRP A 70 -6.37 -8.94 -8.91
C TRP A 70 -7.35 -9.58 -7.92
N GLN A 71 -8.05 -8.78 -7.11
CA GLN A 71 -9.00 -9.25 -6.11
C GLN A 71 -10.21 -9.93 -6.73
N ALA A 72 -10.67 -9.44 -7.88
CA ALA A 72 -11.76 -10.06 -8.64
C ALA A 72 -11.33 -11.37 -9.34
N GLY A 73 -10.07 -11.81 -9.21
CA GLY A 73 -9.55 -12.99 -9.87
C GLY A 73 -9.48 -12.87 -11.39
N ARG A 74 -9.53 -11.65 -11.92
CA ARG A 74 -9.55 -11.35 -13.37
C ARG A 74 -8.16 -11.38 -14.02
N LEU A 75 -7.10 -11.41 -13.21
CA LEU A 75 -5.73 -11.53 -13.69
C LEU A 75 -5.26 -12.99 -13.74
N THR A 76 -4.66 -13.36 -14.86
CA THR A 76 -3.90 -14.60 -15.04
C THR A 76 -2.66 -14.62 -14.14
N ASN A 77 -2.12 -15.81 -13.87
CA ASN A 77 -0.88 -15.93 -13.10
C ASN A 77 0.31 -15.23 -13.77
N ALA A 78 0.33 -15.16 -15.10
CA ALA A 78 1.37 -14.44 -15.84
C ALA A 78 1.29 -12.93 -15.63
N GLU A 79 0.10 -12.34 -15.70
CA GLU A 79 -0.11 -10.92 -15.42
C GLU A 79 0.24 -10.57 -13.97
N LYS A 80 -0.18 -11.44 -13.03
CA LYS A 80 0.18 -11.31 -11.62
C LYS A 80 1.69 -11.29 -11.41
N ARG A 81 2.41 -12.21 -12.05
CA ARG A 81 3.86 -12.30 -12.01
C ARG A 81 4.53 -11.07 -12.62
N ALA A 82 4.09 -10.64 -13.80
CA ALA A 82 4.66 -9.46 -14.47
C ALA A 82 4.53 -8.18 -13.63
N ILE A 83 3.40 -8.03 -12.92
CA ILE A 83 3.21 -6.92 -11.97
C ILE A 83 4.27 -6.99 -10.86
N LEU A 84 4.49 -8.16 -10.26
CA LEU A 84 5.48 -8.32 -9.19
C LEU A 84 6.91 -8.10 -9.68
N GLU A 85 7.28 -8.62 -10.85
CA GLU A 85 8.62 -8.47 -11.44
C GLU A 85 8.94 -7.01 -11.78
N THR A 86 8.00 -6.29 -12.39
CA THR A 86 8.14 -4.85 -12.67
C THR A 86 8.44 -4.05 -11.40
N GLN A 87 7.97 -4.54 -10.26
CA GLN A 87 7.97 -3.79 -9.02
C GLN A 87 9.18 -4.12 -8.17
N LEU A 88 9.60 -5.37 -8.19
CA LEU A 88 10.93 -5.75 -7.74
C LEU A 88 12.00 -4.91 -8.44
N GLN A 89 11.90 -4.76 -9.78
CA GLN A 89 12.83 -3.92 -10.53
C GLN A 89 12.85 -2.46 -10.07
N LYS A 90 11.68 -1.83 -9.86
CA LYS A 90 11.61 -0.46 -9.34
C LYS A 90 12.20 -0.32 -7.94
N MET A 91 12.00 -1.32 -7.07
CA MET A 91 12.59 -1.33 -5.73
C MET A 91 14.12 -1.45 -5.80
N ASP A 92 14.65 -2.30 -6.67
CA ASP A 92 16.10 -2.45 -6.87
C ASP A 92 16.73 -1.16 -7.39
N GLU A 93 16.06 -0.47 -8.31
CA GLU A 93 16.47 0.84 -8.81
C GLU A 93 16.51 1.89 -7.68
N ALA A 94 15.46 1.97 -6.86
CA ALA A 94 15.40 2.88 -5.73
C ALA A 94 16.46 2.57 -4.67
N ALA A 95 16.68 1.28 -4.35
CA ALA A 95 17.72 0.85 -3.42
C ALA A 95 19.12 1.24 -3.92
N SER A 96 19.38 1.06 -5.21
CA SER A 96 20.64 1.48 -5.84
C SER A 96 20.88 3.00 -5.70
N GLN A 97 19.84 3.81 -5.92
CA GLN A 97 19.93 5.27 -5.74
C GLN A 97 20.22 5.66 -4.29
N ILE A 98 19.54 5.03 -3.32
CA ILE A 98 19.77 5.26 -1.89
C ILE A 98 21.22 4.91 -1.54
N GLU A 99 21.74 3.78 -2.01
CA GLU A 99 23.12 3.38 -1.76
C GLU A 99 24.15 4.34 -2.39
N GLN A 100 23.85 4.90 -3.58
CA GLN A 100 24.70 5.92 -4.18
C GLN A 100 24.78 7.17 -3.32
N VAL A 101 23.63 7.67 -2.85
CA VAL A 101 23.57 8.85 -1.95
C VAL A 101 24.29 8.55 -0.63
N ARG A 102 24.08 7.37 -0.07
CA ARG A 102 24.75 6.91 1.16
C ARG A 102 26.27 6.92 1.01
N ARG A 103 26.80 6.37 -0.08
CA ARG A 103 28.25 6.39 -0.38
C ARG A 103 28.79 7.82 -0.49
N TYR A 104 28.06 8.71 -1.16
CA TYR A 104 28.44 10.12 -1.27
C TYR A 104 28.53 10.80 0.11
N LEU A 105 27.55 10.57 0.99
CA LEU A 105 27.54 11.13 2.34
C LEU A 105 28.70 10.59 3.19
N ILE A 106 28.96 9.29 3.15
CA ILE A 106 30.11 8.68 3.84
C ILE A 106 31.42 9.32 3.39
N HIS A 107 31.59 9.48 2.07
CA HIS A 107 32.78 10.15 1.52
C HIS A 107 32.89 11.60 2.04
N LYS A 108 31.80 12.37 2.01
CA LYS A 108 31.80 13.77 2.48
C LYS A 108 32.13 13.89 3.98
N ILE A 109 31.59 13.01 4.81
CA ILE A 109 31.90 12.99 6.26
C ILE A 109 33.40 12.75 6.47
N GLY A 110 34.00 11.81 5.72
CA GLY A 110 35.43 11.54 5.80
C GLY A 110 36.35 12.70 5.40
N LEU A 111 35.83 13.76 4.75
CA LEU A 111 36.59 14.98 4.43
C LEU A 111 36.68 15.97 5.60
N PHE A 112 35.91 15.77 6.67
CA PHE A 112 35.90 16.62 7.87
C PHE A 112 36.27 15.78 9.11
N PRO A 113 37.53 15.33 9.23
CA PRO A 113 37.98 14.64 10.45
C PRO A 113 38.02 15.61 11.64
N ASP A 114 37.76 15.07 12.84
CA ASP A 114 37.89 15.78 14.14
C ASP A 114 39.32 16.27 14.42
#